data_AF-A0A6M1UDE1-F1
#
_entry.id   AF-A0A6M1UDE1-F1
#
_cell.length_a   1.000
_cell.length_b   1.000
_cell.length_c   1.000
_cell.angle_alpha   90.00
_cell.angle_beta   90.00
_cell.angle_gamma   90.00
#
_symmetry.space_group_name_H-M   'P 1'
#
loop_
_entity.id
_entity.type
_entity.pdbx_description
1 polymer ?
#
loop_
_entity_poly.entity_id
_entity_poly.type
_entity_poly.pdbx_seq_one_letter_code
_entity_poly.pdbx_strand_id
1 'polypeptide(L)' 'MTRMERNMMVNGRVLNFATTYDGDSQYNVQVRSGEKVISMFKVSADQESDVFESALARFKADVEVGNVKL' A
#
# COMPACT_ATOMS: atom_id res chain seq x y z
N MET A 1 -3.28 3.62 -18.05
CA MET A 1 -3.23 3.65 -16.58
C MET A 1 -1.86 3.17 -16.16
N THR A 2 -1.06 4.03 -15.52
CA THR A 2 0.27 3.66 -15.02
C THR A 2 0.10 2.98 -13.68
N ARG A 3 0.49 1.72 -13.58
CA ARG A 3 0.55 0.99 -12.32
C ARG A 3 1.96 1.15 -11.78
N MET A 4 2.09 1.74 -10.60
CA MET A 4 3.39 1.87 -9.92
C MET A 4 3.50 0.81 -8.85
N GLU A 5 4.70 0.32 -8.60
CA GLU A 5 4.92 -0.63 -7.53
C GLU A 5 6.24 -0.39 -6.80
N ARG A 6 6.23 -0.63 -5.49
CA ARG A 6 7.39 -0.44 -4.64
C ARG A 6 7.45 -1.54 -3.58
N ASN A 7 8.62 -2.15 -3.45
CA ASN A 7 8.89 -3.10 -2.38
C ASN A 7 9.27 -2.32 -1.11
N MET A 8 8.58 -2.59 -0.01
CA MET A 8 8.75 -1.90 1.26
C MET A 8 8.81 -2.89 2.41
N MET A 9 9.60 -2.57 3.44
CA MET A 9 9.77 -3.42 4.61
C MET A 9 8.71 -3.09 5.68
N VAL A 10 7.96 -4.10 6.09
CA VAL A 10 6.94 -4.01 7.15
C VAL A 10 7.14 -5.17 8.12
N ASN A 11 7.38 -4.86 9.39
CA ASN A 11 7.54 -5.83 10.47
C ASN A 11 8.52 -6.99 10.12
N GLY A 12 9.67 -6.65 9.51
CA GLY A 12 10.71 -7.60 9.11
C GLY A 12 10.45 -8.37 7.80
N ARG A 13 9.35 -8.09 7.09
CA ARG A 13 9.02 -8.71 5.80
C ARG A 13 9.05 -7.70 4.67
N VAL A 14 9.49 -8.14 3.50
CA VAL A 14 9.44 -7.34 2.27
C VAL A 14 8.09 -7.58 1.59
N LEU A 15 7.30 -6.52 1.44
CA LEU A 15 5.99 -6.55 0.82
C LEU A 15 5.99 -5.66 -0.42
N ASN A 16 5.27 -6.06 -1.44
CA ASN A 16 5.10 -5.27 -2.66
C ASN A 16 3.82 -4.44 -2.53
N PHE A 17 3.96 -3.11 -2.64
CA PHE A 17 2.84 -2.18 -2.68
C PHE A 17 2.66 -1.76 -4.12
N ALA A 18 1.51 -2.09 -4.71
CA ALA A 18 1.14 -1.66 -6.04
C ALA A 18 0.06 -0.59 -5.95
N THR A 19 0.30 0.56 -6.58
CA THR A 19 -0.61 1.70 -6.62
C THR A 19 -1.12 1.93 -8.04
N THR A 20 -2.40 2.25 -8.14
CA THR A 20 -3.05 2.62 -9.41
C THR A 20 -3.88 3.87 -9.18
N TYR A 21 -3.66 4.89 -9.99
CA TYR A 21 -4.46 6.11 -9.94
C TYR A 21 -5.90 5.83 -10.39
N ASP A 22 -6.87 6.10 -9.50
CA ASP A 22 -8.30 5.87 -9.69
C ASP A 22 -9.04 7.12 -10.20
N GLY A 23 -8.36 8.28 -10.22
CA GLY A 23 -8.96 9.60 -10.44
C GLY A 23 -9.22 10.33 -9.12
N ASP A 24 -9.58 11.62 -9.19
CA ASP A 24 -9.99 12.41 -8.01
C ASP A 24 -8.92 12.48 -6.89
N SER A 25 -7.64 12.53 -7.26
CA SER A 25 -6.52 12.47 -6.30
C SER A 25 -6.55 11.22 -5.39
N GLN A 26 -7.20 10.15 -5.84
CA GLN A 26 -7.28 8.87 -5.15
C GLN A 26 -6.48 7.79 -5.86
N TYR A 27 -5.82 6.97 -5.05
CA TYR A 27 -4.99 5.87 -5.48
C TYR A 27 -5.46 4.59 -4.81
N ASN A 28 -5.72 3.57 -5.63
CA ASN A 28 -5.93 2.22 -5.13
C ASN A 28 -4.58 1.61 -4.79
N VAL A 29 -4.42 1.15 -3.56
CA VAL A 29 -3.20 0.49 -3.08
C VAL A 29 -3.48 -0.97 -2.80
N GLN A 30 -2.64 -1.84 -3.35
CA GLN A 30 -2.66 -3.27 -3.11
C GLN A 30 -1.36 -3.68 -2.44
N VAL A 31 -1.45 -4.30 -1.27
CA VAL A 31 -0.30 -4.84 -0.56
C VAL A 31 -0.23 -6.34 -0.81
N ARG A 32 0.92 -6.79 -1.29
CA ARG A 32 1.17 -8.18 -1.70
C ARG A 32 2.34 -8.77 -0.93
N SER A 33 2.18 -10.03 -0.53
CA SER A 33 3.24 -10.88 -0.01
C SER A 33 3.51 -11.97 -1.04
N GLY A 34 4.56 -11.79 -1.85
CA GLY A 34 4.77 -12.59 -3.05
C GLY A 34 3.64 -12.38 -4.07
N GLU A 35 3.00 -13.46 -4.50
CA GLU A 35 1.89 -13.41 -5.47
C GLU A 35 0.53 -13.10 -4.82
N LYS A 36 0.43 -13.19 -3.49
CA LYS A 36 -0.84 -13.05 -2.77
C LYS A 36 -1.10 -11.61 -2.34
N VAL A 37 -2.27 -11.06 -2.69
CA VAL A 37 -2.78 -9.81 -2.11
C VAL A 37 -3.25 -10.08 -0.68
N ILE A 38 -2.67 -9.35 0.28
CA ILE A 38 -2.98 -9.49 1.71
C ILE A 38 -3.78 -8.31 2.26
N SER A 39 -3.76 -7.16 1.57
CA SER A 39 -4.59 -6.01 1.90
C SER A 39 -4.81 -5.14 0.66
N MET A 40 -5.95 -4.43 0.64
CA MET A 40 -6.27 -3.45 -0.39
C MET A 40 -7.02 -2.30 0.24
N PHE A 41 -6.62 -1.07 -0.07
CA PHE A 41 -7.25 0.15 0.45
C PHE A 41 -7.02 1.34 -0.48
N LYS A 42 -7.80 2.40 -0.29
CA LYS A 42 -7.64 3.66 -1.03
C LYS A 42 -6.84 4.66 -0.21
N VAL A 43 -6.00 5.43 -0.90
CA VAL A 43 -5.23 6.54 -0.33
C VAL A 43 -5.51 7.78 -1.16
N SER A 44 -5.90 8.87 -0.50
CA SER A 44 -5.96 10.20 -1.12
C SER A 44 -4.59 10.86 -0.99
N ALA A 45 -4.04 11.34 -2.10
CA ALA A 45 -2.77 12.05 -2.14
C ALA A 45 -2.76 13.04 -3.31
N ASP A 46 -2.16 14.21 -3.10
CA ASP A 46 -1.98 15.21 -4.16
C ASP A 46 -0.86 14.84 -5.14
N GLN A 47 0.10 14.03 -4.69
CA GLN A 47 1.22 13.58 -5.50
C GLN A 47 1.44 12.07 -5.37
N GLU A 48 1.88 11.44 -6.47
CA GLU A 48 2.14 10.00 -6.54
C GLU A 48 3.18 9.53 -5.51
N SER A 49 4.16 10.38 -5.19
CA SER A 49 5.22 10.08 -4.21
C SER A 49 4.67 9.88 -2.79
N ASP A 50 3.66 10.67 -2.41
CA ASP A 50 3.09 10.71 -1.07
C ASP A 50 2.18 9.49 -0.79
N VAL A 51 1.72 8.82 -1.86
CA VAL A 51 0.87 7.62 -1.79
C VAL A 51 1.57 6.50 -1.05
N PHE A 52 2.84 6.24 -1.36
CA PHE A 52 3.57 5.11 -0.78
C PHE A 52 3.88 5.32 0.70
N GLU A 53 4.20 6.54 1.12
CA GLU A 53 4.44 6.87 2.52
C GLU A 53 3.16 6.74 3.34
N SER A 54 2.07 7.30 2.83
CA SER A 54 0.74 7.21 3.46
C SER A 54 0.25 5.76 3.54
N ALA A 55 0.43 4.99 2.45
CA ALA A 55 0.07 3.58 2.42
C ALA A 55 0.88 2.73 3.38
N LEU A 56 2.19 2.99 3.49
CA LEU A 56 3.07 2.28 4.41
C LEU A 56 2.68 2.55 5.87
N ALA A 57 2.45 3.82 6.22
CA ALA A 57 2.04 4.22 7.57
C ALA A 57 0.70 3.57 7.95
N ARG A 58 -0.29 3.64 7.05
CA ARG A 58 -1.59 3.00 7.25
C ARG A 58 -1.47 1.50 7.44
N PHE A 59 -0.74 0.83 6.55
CA PHE A 59 -0.61 -0.62 6.59
C PHE A 59 0.17 -1.10 7.83
N LYS A 60 1.21 -0.37 8.26
CA LYS A 60 1.89 -0.63 9.54
C LYS A 60 0.92 -0.57 10.72
N ALA A 61 0.11 0.48 10.79
CA ALA A 61 -0.90 0.60 11.84
C ALA A 61 -1.90 -0.56 11.81
N ASP A 62 -2.37 -0.96 10.62
CA ASP A 62 -3.28 -2.12 10.47
C ASP A 62 -2.63 -3.45 10.91
N VAL A 63 -1.32 -3.62 10.72
CA VAL A 63 -0.57 -4.77 11.25
C VAL A 63 -0.43 -4.70 12.77
N GLU A 64 -0.11 -3.53 13.32
CA GLU A 64 0.08 -3.32 14.76
C GLU A 64 -1.20 -3.55 15.56
N VAL A 65 -2.35 -3.10 15.06
CA VAL A 65 -3.65 -3.33 15.71
C VAL A 65 -4.23 -4.72 15.44
N GLY A 66 -3.55 -5.54 14.62
CA GLY A 66 -3.95 -6.92 14.33
C GLY A 66 -5.04 -7.07 13.26
N ASN A 67 -5.35 -6.01 12.49
CA ASN A 67 -6.25 -6.08 11.34
C ASN A 67 -5.64 -6.91 10.20
N VAL A 68 -4.32 -6.89 10.06
CA VAL A 68 -3.57 -7.71 9.10
C VAL A 68 -2.58 -8.59 9.85
N LYS A 69 -2.70 -9.90 9.69
CA LYS A 69 -1.72 -10.87 10.19
C LYS A 69 -0.69 -11.14 9.11
N LEU A 70 0.54 -10.72 9.36
CA LEU A 70 1.71 -11.08 8.55
C LEU A 70 2.22 -12.44 9.01
#